data_AF-A0A1M4EG97-F1
#
_entry.id   AF-A0A1M4EG97-F1
#
_cell.length_a   1.000
_cell.length_b   1.000
_cell.length_c   1.000
_cell.angle_alpha   90.00
_cell.angle_beta   90.00
_cell.angle_gamma   90.00
#
_symmetry.space_group_name_H-M   'P 1'
#
loop_
_entity.id
_entity.type
_entity.pdbx_description
1 polymer ?
#
loop_
_entity_poly.entity_id
_entity_poly.type
_entity_poly.pdbx_seq_one_letter_code
_entity_poly.pdbx_strand_id
1 'polypeptide(L)'
;MHRNTLSAVAAAVTLLAAGAAPAAAATPPGSFFGGKLPLSAPPVTTTVAPGVTLTSMSLGAKDAGDHWTVHVYLPGTADGPLGTAATALGAREIADRVAGALREKGFEPRVEEVATRAFADRPAGTLGWTVRVGRYATGAEAASALSTIRAAGFAGGTRYTAQDGTDPGAPQQVHLLRVDFRQFRGTVGTDFGAALNGTEKLTDLATAAGAVAGINGQWFYNSAPGGMYVKDGRLIGSATQGRAGIKITKGGRAVDVDTYTAHVTLRAGRDSVEIDGVNRLPGEIWNCGGVGGDLPTERPQHDLKCTDPSELVLFTPEWGTPPAGAGAEAVLDARGTVTAVNASRGSAVPAGGSTIQAIGDSAAWLLEHARPGERLRVTERVEDGRGRRVALTPDTTILQVGPSLVRDGRISVNAAADGVIREGADQTFTYNWTVRANPRSMIGTDERGRLMLVVVDGRQDGYSEGLGVAQTAELMKLLGAREAMNLDGGGSSVMVTSGGGIVNRPSDAAGQRSLGNVILVRP
;
A
#
# COMPACT_ATOMS: atom_id res chain seq x y z
N MET A 1 84.80 -4.93 -45.00
CA MET A 1 83.78 -5.16 -46.05
C MET A 1 82.45 -4.57 -45.59
N HIS A 2 81.63 -4.16 -46.56
CA HIS A 2 80.61 -3.12 -46.50
C HIS A 2 79.41 -3.33 -45.56
N ARG A 3 78.82 -2.18 -45.18
CA ARG A 3 77.41 -2.00 -44.77
C ARG A 3 76.46 -2.36 -45.92
N ASN A 4 75.28 -2.91 -45.59
CA ASN A 4 73.93 -2.61 -46.13
C ASN A 4 72.96 -3.75 -45.75
N THR A 5 72.00 -3.51 -44.85
CA THR A 5 70.57 -3.15 -45.09
C THR A 5 69.79 -4.17 -45.92
N LEU A 6 68.74 -4.77 -45.31
CA LEU A 6 67.56 -5.24 -46.02
C LEU A 6 66.32 -5.14 -45.11
N SER A 7 65.31 -4.50 -45.70
CA SER A 7 64.05 -4.03 -45.16
C SER A 7 63.09 -5.16 -44.78
N ALA A 8 62.36 -5.01 -43.68
CA ALA A 8 61.15 -5.78 -43.40
C ALA A 8 59.92 -4.99 -43.85
N VAL A 9 59.21 -5.52 -44.84
CA VAL A 9 57.90 -5.05 -45.28
C VAL A 9 56.84 -5.67 -44.36
N ALA A 10 56.18 -4.86 -43.54
CA ALA A 10 55.01 -5.28 -42.77
C ALA A 10 53.75 -5.02 -43.61
N ALA A 11 53.07 -6.10 -44.02
CA ALA A 11 51.76 -6.02 -44.63
C ALA A 11 50.71 -5.74 -43.54
N ALA A 12 50.03 -4.60 -43.64
CA ALA A 12 48.90 -4.26 -42.79
C ALA A 12 47.66 -5.05 -43.26
N VAL A 13 47.15 -5.95 -42.41
CA VAL A 13 45.84 -6.58 -42.58
C VAL A 13 44.81 -5.72 -41.85
N THR A 14 43.99 -5.00 -42.61
CA THR A 14 42.81 -4.30 -42.12
C THR A 14 41.72 -5.31 -41.77
N LEU A 15 41.57 -5.63 -40.48
CA LEU A 15 40.39 -6.32 -39.97
C LEU A 15 39.21 -5.35 -39.94
N LEU A 16 38.27 -5.52 -40.87
CA LEU A 16 36.93 -4.94 -40.80
C LEU A 16 36.20 -5.54 -39.60
N ALA A 17 36.07 -4.75 -38.53
CA ALA A 17 35.17 -5.06 -37.42
C ALA A 17 33.72 -4.86 -37.91
N ALA A 18 33.06 -5.97 -38.27
CA ALA A 18 31.62 -5.98 -38.43
C ALA A 18 30.97 -5.75 -37.06
N GLY A 19 30.35 -4.58 -36.88
CA GLY A 19 29.60 -4.26 -35.67
C GLY A 19 28.44 -5.23 -35.50
N ALA A 20 28.51 -6.07 -34.47
CA ALA A 20 27.36 -6.82 -34.00
C ALA A 20 26.36 -5.83 -33.40
N ALA A 21 25.16 -5.77 -33.98
CA ALA A 21 24.02 -5.07 -33.38
C ALA A 21 23.79 -5.61 -31.95
N PRO A 22 23.42 -4.76 -30.98
CA PRO A 22 23.12 -5.22 -29.64
C PRO A 22 21.99 -6.25 -29.72
N ALA A 23 22.25 -7.46 -29.23
CA ALA A 23 21.26 -8.50 -29.11
C ALA A 23 20.08 -7.94 -28.29
N ALA A 24 18.89 -7.93 -28.89
CA ALA A 24 17.66 -7.59 -28.18
C ALA A 24 17.56 -8.48 -26.95
N ALA A 25 17.51 -7.88 -25.75
CA ALA A 25 17.32 -8.62 -24.51
C ALA A 25 16.03 -9.45 -24.65
N ALA A 26 16.15 -10.77 -24.48
CA ALA A 26 15.01 -11.66 -24.52
C ALA A 26 13.98 -11.24 -23.46
N THR A 27 12.71 -11.13 -23.85
CA THR A 27 11.61 -10.85 -22.92
C THR A 27 11.62 -11.87 -21.79
N PRO A 28 11.63 -11.44 -20.50
CA PRO A 28 11.60 -12.38 -19.39
C PRO A 28 10.30 -13.20 -19.46
N PRO A 29 10.37 -14.55 -19.32
CA PRO A 29 9.16 -15.34 -19.18
C PRO A 29 8.33 -14.83 -18.00
N GLY A 30 7.06 -14.47 -18.23
CA GLY A 30 6.14 -13.98 -17.19
C GLY A 30 6.01 -12.46 -17.03
N SER A 31 6.67 -11.65 -17.88
CA SER A 31 6.48 -10.18 -17.93
C SER A 31 5.08 -9.81 -18.46
N PHE A 32 4.31 -9.00 -17.72
CA PHE A 32 3.01 -8.47 -18.13
C PHE A 32 3.14 -7.58 -19.37
N PHE A 33 4.05 -6.60 -19.33
CA PHE A 33 4.21 -5.62 -20.41
C PHE A 33 5.18 -6.10 -21.50
N GLY A 34 5.64 -7.35 -21.46
CA GLY A 34 6.58 -7.89 -22.45
C GLY A 34 7.95 -7.17 -22.47
N GLY A 35 8.34 -6.54 -21.35
CA GLY A 35 9.62 -5.85 -21.19
C GLY A 35 9.65 -4.38 -21.62
N LYS A 36 8.54 -3.81 -22.11
CA LYS A 36 8.44 -2.38 -22.45
C LYS A 36 7.02 -1.86 -22.22
N LEU A 37 6.89 -0.59 -21.80
CA LEU A 37 5.56 -0.02 -21.60
C LEU A 37 4.83 0.12 -22.96
N PRO A 38 3.56 -0.33 -23.07
CA PRO A 38 2.78 -0.25 -24.30
C PRO A 38 2.21 1.16 -24.48
N LEU A 39 3.08 2.14 -24.73
CA LEU A 39 2.68 3.54 -24.92
C LEU A 39 1.71 3.67 -26.11
N SER A 40 0.53 4.24 -25.88
CA SER A 40 -0.45 4.56 -26.93
C SER A 40 -0.30 5.99 -27.46
N ALA A 41 0.46 6.82 -26.76
CA ALA A 41 0.86 8.16 -27.20
C ALA A 41 2.26 8.50 -26.66
N PRO A 42 2.98 9.45 -27.27
CA PRO A 42 4.23 9.98 -26.71
C PRO A 42 4.01 10.54 -25.29
N PRO A 43 4.88 10.21 -24.31
CA PRO A 43 4.80 10.78 -22.97
C PRO A 43 4.95 12.31 -22.99
N VAL A 44 4.16 13.00 -22.18
CA VAL A 44 4.23 14.45 -22.02
C VAL A 44 4.97 14.76 -20.72
N THR A 45 6.06 15.51 -20.80
CA THR A 45 6.84 15.92 -19.62
C THR A 45 6.81 17.43 -19.44
N THR A 46 6.51 17.87 -18.22
CA THR A 46 6.53 19.28 -17.82
C THR A 46 7.45 19.47 -16.61
N THR A 47 8.04 20.66 -16.51
CA THR A 47 8.80 21.07 -15.32
C THR A 47 7.86 21.73 -14.33
N VAL A 48 7.77 21.18 -13.12
CA VAL A 48 6.95 21.73 -12.02
C VAL A 48 7.76 22.76 -11.23
N ALA A 49 9.03 22.46 -10.98
CA ALA A 49 10.01 23.34 -10.34
C ALA A 49 11.43 22.94 -10.79
N PRO A 50 12.49 23.73 -10.54
CA PRO A 50 13.86 23.32 -10.83
C PRO A 50 14.20 21.97 -10.20
N GLY A 51 14.52 20.96 -11.02
CA GLY A 51 14.78 19.59 -10.57
C GLY A 51 13.53 18.74 -10.28
N VAL A 52 12.32 19.25 -10.54
CA VAL A 52 11.05 18.51 -10.38
C VAL A 52 10.30 18.46 -11.70
N THR A 53 10.08 17.25 -12.21
CA THR A 53 9.38 17.02 -13.48
C THR A 53 8.17 16.12 -13.30
N LEU A 54 7.09 16.42 -14.00
CA LEU A 54 5.92 15.55 -14.13
C LEU A 54 5.89 14.95 -15.54
N THR A 55 5.85 13.62 -15.65
CA THR A 55 5.68 12.90 -16.91
C THR A 55 4.36 12.13 -16.89
N SER A 56 3.44 12.47 -17.81
CA SER A 56 2.17 11.77 -18.01
C SER A 56 2.26 10.83 -19.21
N MET A 57 1.75 9.62 -19.06
CA MET A 57 1.82 8.54 -20.05
C MET A 57 0.45 7.89 -20.22
N SER A 58 0.03 7.73 -21.47
CA SER A 58 -1.09 6.86 -21.86
C SER A 58 -0.52 5.53 -22.33
N LEU A 59 -0.99 4.45 -21.72
CA LEU A 59 -0.65 3.07 -22.11
C LEU A 59 -1.90 2.39 -22.67
N GLY A 60 -1.70 1.45 -23.58
CA GLY A 60 -2.75 0.56 -24.03
C GLY A 60 -3.92 1.26 -24.74
N ALA A 61 -4.95 0.47 -25.03
CA ALA A 61 -6.22 0.92 -25.59
C ALA A 61 -7.33 -0.04 -25.17
N LYS A 62 -8.57 0.44 -25.16
CA LYS A 62 -9.74 -0.41 -24.89
C LYS A 62 -9.84 -1.52 -25.93
N ASP A 63 -10.00 -2.77 -25.49
CA ASP A 63 -10.23 -3.91 -26.36
C ASP A 63 -11.74 -4.09 -26.63
N ALA A 64 -12.12 -4.46 -27.86
CA ALA A 64 -13.51 -4.68 -28.23
C ALA A 64 -14.12 -5.94 -27.58
N GLY A 65 -13.28 -6.85 -27.10
CA GLY A 65 -13.64 -8.04 -26.35
C GLY A 65 -13.89 -7.77 -24.86
N ASP A 66 -13.48 -6.62 -24.34
CA ASP A 66 -13.80 -6.20 -22.99
C ASP A 66 -15.28 -5.90 -22.82
N HIS A 67 -15.86 -6.39 -21.72
CA HIS A 67 -17.29 -6.28 -21.50
C HIS A 67 -17.62 -6.24 -20.01
N TRP A 68 -18.81 -5.75 -19.72
CA TRP A 68 -19.43 -5.88 -18.41
C TRP A 68 -20.05 -7.26 -18.25
N THR A 69 -20.06 -7.78 -17.03
CA THR A 69 -20.62 -9.09 -16.69
C THR A 69 -21.12 -9.10 -15.27
N VAL A 70 -22.04 -10.00 -14.95
CA VAL A 70 -22.46 -10.24 -13.57
C VAL A 70 -21.51 -11.25 -12.96
N HIS A 71 -20.89 -10.88 -11.85
CA HIS A 71 -20.09 -11.77 -11.01
C HIS A 71 -20.97 -12.25 -9.87
N VAL A 72 -21.29 -13.55 -9.88
CA VAL A 72 -22.11 -14.20 -8.86
C VAL A 72 -21.21 -14.62 -7.71
N TYR A 73 -21.57 -14.24 -6.50
CA TYR A 73 -20.80 -14.57 -5.30
C TYR A 73 -21.07 -16.01 -4.87
N LEU A 74 -20.08 -16.59 -4.22
CA LEU A 74 -20.06 -17.97 -3.78
C LEU A 74 -20.24 -18.05 -2.25
N PRO A 75 -20.89 -19.09 -1.75
CA PRO A 75 -20.95 -19.35 -0.31
C PRO A 75 -19.58 -19.75 0.22
N GLY A 76 -19.31 -19.43 1.50
CA GLY A 76 -18.04 -19.78 2.15
C GLY A 76 -17.84 -21.27 2.40
N THR A 77 -18.89 -22.09 2.28
CA THR A 77 -18.86 -23.54 2.47
C THR A 77 -19.60 -24.27 1.35
N ALA A 78 -19.26 -25.55 1.16
CA ALA A 78 -19.84 -26.39 0.11
C ALA A 78 -21.36 -26.57 0.22
N ASP A 79 -21.94 -26.43 1.42
CA ASP A 79 -23.38 -26.54 1.69
C ASP A 79 -24.03 -25.18 2.02
N GLY A 80 -23.26 -24.07 1.95
CA GLY A 80 -23.75 -22.75 2.33
C GLY A 80 -24.85 -22.20 1.43
N PRO A 81 -25.68 -21.26 1.93
CA PRO A 81 -26.81 -20.67 1.19
C PRO A 81 -26.35 -19.77 0.02
N LEU A 82 -27.04 -19.89 -1.12
CA LEU A 82 -26.71 -19.15 -2.35
C LEU A 82 -27.12 -17.67 -2.32
N GLY A 83 -28.25 -17.36 -1.67
CA GLY A 83 -28.81 -16.01 -1.63
C GLY A 83 -28.06 -15.02 -0.73
N THR A 84 -27.22 -15.53 0.17
CA THR A 84 -26.37 -14.72 1.08
C THR A 84 -24.89 -14.99 0.86
N ALA A 85 -24.54 -15.52 -0.32
CA ALA A 85 -23.17 -15.76 -0.73
C ALA A 85 -22.34 -14.46 -0.71
N ALA A 86 -21.08 -14.56 -0.26
CA ALA A 86 -20.27 -13.38 0.04
C ALA A 86 -18.84 -13.45 -0.51
N THR A 87 -18.37 -14.62 -0.98
CA THR A 87 -17.02 -14.72 -1.51
C THR A 87 -17.01 -14.51 -3.02
N ALA A 88 -16.02 -13.77 -3.52
CA ALA A 88 -15.81 -13.58 -4.95
C ALA A 88 -15.28 -14.85 -5.63
N LEU A 89 -14.55 -15.67 -4.86
CA LEU A 89 -13.93 -16.92 -5.29
C LEU A 89 -14.18 -18.02 -4.26
N GLY A 90 -14.07 -19.26 -4.70
CA GLY A 90 -14.18 -20.43 -3.84
C GLY A 90 -13.57 -21.66 -4.49
N ALA A 91 -13.67 -22.81 -3.83
CA ALA A 91 -13.29 -24.09 -4.42
C ALA A 91 -14.18 -24.44 -5.62
N ARG A 92 -13.66 -25.29 -6.53
CA ARG A 92 -14.30 -25.57 -7.82
C ARG A 92 -15.68 -26.16 -7.64
N GLU A 93 -15.79 -27.08 -6.69
CA GLU A 93 -17.05 -27.72 -6.29
C GLU A 93 -18.12 -26.69 -5.93
N ILE A 94 -17.76 -25.64 -5.17
CA ILE A 94 -18.69 -24.58 -4.79
C ILE A 94 -19.11 -23.79 -6.03
N ALA A 95 -18.16 -23.42 -6.90
CA ALA A 95 -18.44 -22.68 -8.12
C ALA A 95 -19.32 -23.49 -9.10
N ASP A 96 -19.04 -24.78 -9.26
CA ASP A 96 -19.81 -25.70 -10.10
C ASP A 96 -21.23 -25.88 -9.55
N ARG A 97 -21.40 -25.96 -8.22
CA ARG A 97 -22.72 -26.00 -7.56
C ARG A 97 -23.52 -24.72 -7.81
N VAL A 98 -22.92 -23.55 -7.63
CA VAL A 98 -23.58 -22.26 -7.92
C VAL A 98 -23.95 -22.16 -9.40
N ALA A 99 -23.05 -22.58 -10.30
CA ALA A 99 -23.33 -22.64 -11.73
C ALA A 99 -24.46 -23.61 -12.07
N GLY A 100 -24.53 -24.78 -11.43
CA GLY A 100 -25.65 -25.72 -11.56
C GLY A 100 -26.99 -25.08 -11.20
N ALA A 101 -27.05 -24.46 -10.02
CA ALA A 101 -28.26 -23.78 -9.54
C ALA A 101 -28.67 -22.60 -10.46
N LEU A 102 -27.72 -21.86 -11.03
CA LEU A 102 -28.00 -20.82 -12.02
C LEU A 102 -28.62 -21.40 -13.29
N ARG A 103 -28.12 -22.54 -13.79
CA ARG A 103 -28.69 -23.22 -14.97
C ARG A 103 -30.12 -23.70 -14.72
N GLU A 104 -30.42 -24.20 -13.54
CA GLU A 104 -31.80 -24.58 -13.15
C GLU A 104 -32.77 -23.39 -13.16
N LYS A 105 -32.25 -22.16 -13.00
CA LYS A 105 -33.01 -20.91 -13.11
C LYS A 105 -32.98 -20.29 -14.52
N GLY A 106 -32.41 -20.99 -15.50
CA GLY A 106 -32.37 -20.55 -16.90
C GLY A 106 -31.26 -19.55 -17.24
N PHE A 107 -30.23 -19.42 -16.39
CA PHE A 107 -29.05 -18.61 -16.71
C PHE A 107 -27.95 -19.46 -17.36
N GLU A 108 -27.05 -18.80 -18.09
CA GLU A 108 -25.87 -19.42 -18.71
C GLU A 108 -24.57 -18.98 -18.01
N PRO A 109 -24.16 -19.66 -16.92
CA PRO A 109 -22.97 -19.30 -16.16
C PRO A 109 -21.68 -19.84 -16.77
N ARG A 110 -20.61 -19.06 -16.61
CA ARG A 110 -19.23 -19.45 -16.88
C ARG A 110 -18.51 -19.63 -15.55
N VAL A 111 -17.86 -20.78 -15.38
CA VAL A 111 -16.96 -21.06 -14.26
C VAL A 111 -15.55 -20.82 -14.75
N GLU A 112 -14.85 -19.86 -14.13
CA GLU A 112 -13.56 -19.38 -14.61
C GLU A 112 -12.53 -19.51 -13.49
N GLU A 113 -11.35 -20.05 -13.81
CA GLU A 113 -10.24 -20.13 -12.86
C GLU A 113 -9.58 -18.75 -12.68
N VAL A 114 -9.28 -18.39 -11.44
CA VAL A 114 -8.49 -17.22 -11.10
C VAL A 114 -7.17 -17.66 -10.51
N ALA A 115 -6.07 -17.21 -11.09
CA ALA A 115 -4.71 -17.50 -10.64
C ALA A 115 -3.96 -16.21 -10.27
N THR A 116 -2.98 -16.35 -9.38
CA THR A 116 -1.99 -15.32 -9.08
C THR A 116 -0.65 -15.65 -9.74
N ARG A 117 0.10 -14.59 -10.07
CA ARG A 117 1.51 -14.71 -10.47
C ARG A 117 2.39 -15.00 -9.27
N ALA A 118 3.62 -15.40 -9.55
CA ALA A 118 4.64 -15.56 -8.52
C ALA A 118 5.08 -14.19 -7.98
N PHE A 119 5.25 -14.13 -6.67
CA PHE A 119 5.91 -13.07 -5.93
C PHE A 119 7.21 -13.62 -5.31
N ALA A 120 8.01 -12.78 -4.65
CA ALA A 120 9.28 -13.21 -4.08
C ALA A 120 9.08 -14.22 -2.93
N ASP A 121 7.98 -14.10 -2.19
CA ASP A 121 7.63 -14.89 -1.02
C ASP A 121 6.43 -15.84 -1.25
N ARG A 122 5.90 -15.89 -2.48
CA ARG A 122 4.73 -16.72 -2.82
C ARG A 122 4.81 -17.26 -4.25
N PRO A 123 4.70 -18.58 -4.48
CA PRO A 123 4.67 -19.12 -5.84
C PRO A 123 3.39 -18.70 -6.58
N ALA A 124 3.43 -18.74 -7.91
CA ALA A 124 2.23 -18.64 -8.73
C ALA A 124 1.28 -19.80 -8.41
N GLY A 125 -0.02 -19.60 -8.60
CA GLY A 125 -1.00 -20.66 -8.39
C GLY A 125 -2.44 -20.19 -8.43
N THR A 126 -3.35 -21.15 -8.42
CA THR A 126 -4.79 -20.93 -8.39
C THR A 126 -5.22 -20.32 -7.06
N LEU A 127 -5.97 -19.22 -7.11
CA LEU A 127 -6.64 -18.63 -5.95
C LEU A 127 -8.03 -19.23 -5.73
N GLY A 128 -8.70 -19.66 -6.80
CA GLY A 128 -10.01 -20.28 -6.75
C GLY A 128 -10.75 -20.12 -8.07
N TRP A 129 -12.05 -20.41 -8.06
CA TRP A 129 -12.92 -20.28 -9.22
C TRP A 129 -14.00 -19.23 -8.98
N THR A 130 -14.32 -18.47 -10.03
CA THR A 130 -15.40 -17.48 -10.06
C THR A 130 -16.55 -17.95 -10.95
N VAL A 131 -17.76 -17.43 -10.71
CA VAL A 131 -18.94 -17.66 -11.54
C VAL A 131 -19.41 -16.35 -12.14
N ARG A 132 -19.50 -16.30 -13.48
CA ARG A 132 -19.95 -15.11 -14.21
C ARG A 132 -21.11 -15.41 -15.14
N VAL A 133 -21.99 -14.42 -15.33
CA VAL A 133 -23.17 -14.54 -16.20
C VAL A 133 -23.22 -13.36 -17.17
N GLY A 134 -23.50 -13.68 -18.44
CA GLY A 134 -23.72 -12.71 -19.49
C GLY A 134 -22.46 -11.96 -19.94
N ARG A 135 -22.62 -11.20 -21.03
CA ARG A 135 -21.65 -10.25 -21.57
C ARG A 135 -22.44 -9.03 -22.02
N TYR A 136 -22.14 -7.87 -21.46
CA TYR A 136 -22.91 -6.65 -21.59
C TYR A 136 -22.01 -5.51 -22.06
N ALA A 137 -22.55 -4.61 -22.88
CA ALA A 137 -21.78 -3.49 -23.39
C ALA A 137 -21.57 -2.42 -22.30
N THR A 138 -22.53 -2.28 -21.39
CA THR A 138 -22.53 -1.23 -20.36
C THR A 138 -22.72 -1.79 -18.95
N GLY A 139 -22.24 -1.04 -17.96
CA GLY A 139 -22.48 -1.36 -16.55
C GLY A 139 -23.96 -1.32 -16.17
N ALA A 140 -24.78 -0.49 -16.85
CA ALA A 140 -26.21 -0.41 -16.62
C ALA A 140 -26.95 -1.69 -17.06
N GLU A 141 -26.59 -2.25 -18.23
CA GLU A 141 -27.10 -3.54 -18.70
C GLU A 141 -26.73 -4.67 -17.72
N ALA A 142 -25.47 -4.71 -17.27
CA ALA A 142 -25.03 -5.69 -16.29
C ALA A 142 -25.75 -5.51 -14.93
N ALA A 143 -26.06 -4.28 -14.52
CA ALA A 143 -26.82 -4.01 -13.30
C ALA A 143 -28.29 -4.47 -13.40
N SER A 144 -28.91 -4.33 -14.57
CA SER A 144 -30.24 -4.87 -14.85
C SER A 144 -30.24 -6.40 -14.78
N ALA A 145 -29.26 -7.05 -15.40
CA ALA A 145 -29.07 -8.49 -15.31
C ALA A 145 -28.81 -8.97 -13.88
N LEU A 146 -27.97 -8.25 -13.11
CA LEU A 146 -27.71 -8.53 -11.71
C LEU A 146 -29.01 -8.48 -10.88
N SER A 147 -29.91 -7.55 -11.17
CA SER A 147 -31.19 -7.43 -10.47
C SER A 147 -32.07 -8.66 -10.71
N THR A 148 -32.07 -9.18 -11.94
CA THR A 148 -32.77 -10.43 -12.30
C THR A 148 -32.15 -11.64 -11.58
N ILE A 149 -30.83 -11.73 -11.53
CA ILE A 149 -30.10 -12.80 -10.82
C ILE A 149 -30.37 -12.74 -9.30
N ARG A 150 -30.42 -11.54 -8.72
CA ARG A 150 -30.77 -11.35 -7.31
C ARG A 150 -32.20 -11.77 -7.01
N ALA A 151 -33.15 -11.42 -7.88
CA ALA A 151 -34.54 -11.87 -7.76
C ALA A 151 -34.67 -13.39 -7.86
N ALA A 152 -33.76 -14.07 -8.56
CA ALA A 152 -33.69 -15.52 -8.63
C ALA A 152 -33.02 -16.21 -7.41
N GLY A 153 -32.59 -15.43 -6.39
CA GLY A 153 -32.07 -15.95 -5.13
C GLY A 153 -30.55 -16.07 -5.05
N PHE A 154 -29.80 -15.27 -5.80
CA PHE A 154 -28.33 -15.26 -5.77
C PHE A 154 -27.76 -13.90 -5.35
N ALA A 155 -26.59 -13.91 -4.70
CA ALA A 155 -25.83 -12.69 -4.44
C ALA A 155 -24.78 -12.44 -5.53
N GLY A 156 -24.41 -11.17 -5.74
CA GLY A 156 -23.42 -10.81 -6.75
C GLY A 156 -23.23 -9.31 -6.93
N GLY A 157 -22.33 -8.97 -7.84
CA GLY A 157 -22.02 -7.61 -8.28
C GLY A 157 -21.73 -7.55 -9.78
N THR A 158 -21.54 -6.35 -10.32
CA THR A 158 -21.07 -6.19 -11.70
C THR A 158 -19.54 -6.10 -11.75
N ARG A 159 -18.97 -6.55 -12.86
CA ARG A 159 -17.53 -6.47 -13.16
C ARG A 159 -17.32 -6.06 -14.60
N TYR A 160 -16.24 -5.33 -14.84
CA TYR A 160 -15.72 -5.04 -16.17
C TYR A 160 -14.45 -5.89 -16.38
N THR A 161 -14.39 -6.67 -17.46
CA THR A 161 -13.35 -7.71 -17.64
C THR A 161 -11.94 -7.16 -17.81
N ALA A 162 -11.78 -5.96 -18.36
CA ALA A 162 -10.47 -5.30 -18.47
C ALA A 162 -9.81 -5.08 -17.10
N GLN A 163 -10.62 -5.06 -16.02
CA GLN A 163 -10.15 -4.86 -14.65
C GLN A 163 -9.81 -6.17 -13.91
N ASP A 164 -9.80 -7.31 -14.61
CA ASP A 164 -9.45 -8.59 -14.01
C ASP A 164 -7.93 -8.73 -13.77
N GLY A 165 -7.12 -7.82 -14.30
CA GLY A 165 -5.67 -7.82 -14.09
C GLY A 165 -4.93 -8.81 -14.99
N THR A 166 -5.50 -9.14 -16.15
CA THR A 166 -4.94 -10.12 -17.08
C THR A 166 -4.60 -9.54 -18.44
N ASP A 167 -5.13 -8.37 -18.79
CA ASP A 167 -4.93 -7.74 -20.09
C ASP A 167 -3.81 -6.67 -20.05
N PRO A 168 -2.62 -6.93 -20.63
CA PRO A 168 -1.54 -5.96 -20.72
C PRO A 168 -1.78 -4.85 -21.75
N GLY A 169 -2.79 -5.00 -22.61
CA GLY A 169 -3.23 -4.02 -23.59
C GLY A 169 -4.23 -3.00 -23.04
N ALA A 170 -4.83 -3.26 -21.87
CA ALA A 170 -5.85 -2.40 -21.27
C ALA A 170 -5.37 -0.95 -21.09
N PRO A 171 -6.25 0.04 -21.27
CA PRO A 171 -5.88 1.44 -21.20
C PRO A 171 -5.44 1.81 -19.76
N GLN A 172 -4.33 2.55 -19.65
CA GLN A 172 -3.81 3.05 -18.37
C GLN A 172 -3.37 4.50 -18.50
N GLN A 173 -3.61 5.28 -17.45
CA GLN A 173 -3.09 6.64 -17.30
C GLN A 173 -2.12 6.66 -16.13
N VAL A 174 -0.86 6.93 -16.44
CA VAL A 174 0.25 6.89 -15.48
C VAL A 174 0.90 8.26 -15.41
N HIS A 175 1.06 8.77 -14.19
CA HIS A 175 1.71 10.05 -13.92
C HIS A 175 2.91 9.83 -12.99
N LEU A 176 4.10 10.17 -13.46
CA LEU A 176 5.36 10.07 -12.72
C LEU A 176 5.86 11.48 -12.40
N LEU A 177 5.89 11.82 -11.11
CA LEU A 177 6.66 12.94 -10.60
C LEU A 177 8.07 12.46 -10.23
N ARG A 178 9.10 13.13 -10.74
CA ARG A 178 10.49 12.84 -10.43
C ARG A 178 11.16 14.05 -9.79
N VAL A 179 11.88 13.84 -8.69
CA VAL A 179 12.61 14.88 -7.96
C VAL A 179 14.10 14.55 -7.95
N ASP A 180 14.89 15.39 -8.60
CA ASP A 180 16.35 15.35 -8.57
C ASP A 180 16.88 16.31 -7.50
N PHE A 181 17.24 15.76 -6.33
CA PHE A 181 17.78 16.53 -5.22
C PHE A 181 19.16 17.16 -5.50
N ARG A 182 19.79 16.96 -6.66
CA ARG A 182 20.97 17.75 -7.06
C ARG A 182 20.58 19.13 -7.58
N GLN A 183 19.41 19.23 -8.20
CA GLN A 183 18.86 20.46 -8.78
C GLN A 183 17.79 21.09 -7.88
N PHE A 184 16.91 20.27 -7.31
CA PHE A 184 15.88 20.72 -6.37
C PHE A 184 16.50 21.01 -5.00
N ARG A 185 16.22 22.20 -4.46
CA ARG A 185 16.77 22.65 -3.17
C ARG A 185 15.88 22.32 -1.99
N GLY A 186 14.61 22.02 -2.23
CA GLY A 186 13.66 21.65 -1.21
C GLY A 186 13.78 20.21 -0.71
N THR A 187 12.69 19.74 -0.10
CA THR A 187 12.64 18.50 0.69
C THR A 187 11.39 17.68 0.38
N VAL A 188 11.45 16.38 0.63
CA VAL A 188 10.27 15.51 0.74
C VAL A 188 10.01 15.21 2.21
N GLY A 189 8.75 15.25 2.60
CA GLY A 189 8.32 14.84 3.93
C GLY A 189 6.88 14.41 3.92
N THR A 190 6.34 14.21 5.11
CA THR A 190 4.96 13.79 5.33
C THR A 190 4.19 14.87 6.09
N ASP A 191 2.88 14.85 5.97
CA ASP A 191 1.98 15.67 6.77
C ASP A 191 0.66 14.95 7.03
N PHE A 192 -0.05 15.38 8.05
CA PHE A 192 -1.43 14.99 8.33
C PHE A 192 -2.24 16.23 8.71
N GLY A 193 -3.54 16.07 8.97
CA GLY A 193 -4.41 17.17 9.37
C GLY A 193 -4.07 17.75 10.75
N ALA A 194 -5.00 18.52 11.32
CA ALA A 194 -4.81 19.13 12.64
C ALA A 194 -4.54 18.12 13.78
N ALA A 195 -5.02 16.89 13.62
CA ALA A 195 -4.77 15.77 14.51
C ALA A 195 -4.58 14.49 13.69
N LEU A 196 -3.85 13.54 14.24
CA LEU A 196 -3.56 12.25 13.61
C LEU A 196 -4.82 11.38 13.48
N ASN A 197 -5.81 11.55 14.35
CA ASN A 197 -7.12 10.89 14.27
C ASN A 197 -8.14 11.60 13.37
N GLY A 198 -7.65 12.39 12.42
CA GLY A 198 -8.45 13.09 11.42
C GLY A 198 -7.97 12.82 10.00
N THR A 199 -8.82 13.18 9.03
CA THR A 199 -8.48 13.09 7.61
C THR A 199 -8.59 14.46 6.95
N GLU A 200 -7.70 14.77 6.02
CA GLU A 200 -7.69 16.03 5.27
C GLU A 200 -7.46 15.77 3.78
N LYS A 201 -7.92 16.66 2.90
CA LYS A 201 -7.62 16.50 1.46
C LYS A 201 -6.16 16.82 1.18
N LEU A 202 -5.53 16.06 0.29
CA LEU A 202 -4.17 16.35 -0.18
C LEU A 202 -4.06 17.75 -0.81
N THR A 203 -5.10 18.26 -1.48
CA THR A 203 -5.07 19.63 -2.04
C THR A 203 -4.89 20.66 -0.93
N ASP A 204 -5.62 20.49 0.16
CA ASP A 204 -5.70 21.46 1.24
C ASP A 204 -4.39 21.44 2.04
N LEU A 205 -3.86 20.25 2.34
CA LEU A 205 -2.53 20.08 2.94
C LEU A 205 -1.39 20.60 2.05
N ALA A 206 -1.42 20.32 0.75
CA ALA A 206 -0.40 20.80 -0.18
C ALA A 206 -0.41 22.32 -0.28
N THR A 207 -1.59 22.94 -0.36
CA THR A 207 -1.74 24.41 -0.37
C THR A 207 -1.26 25.02 0.94
N ALA A 208 -1.69 24.48 2.09
CA ALA A 208 -1.28 24.98 3.41
C ALA A 208 0.24 24.89 3.61
N ALA A 209 0.87 23.84 3.10
CA ALA A 209 2.31 23.64 3.19
C ALA A 209 3.13 24.40 2.13
N GLY A 210 2.50 25.08 1.18
CA GLY A 210 3.19 25.68 0.03
C GLY A 210 3.97 24.64 -0.80
N ALA A 211 3.46 23.41 -0.87
CA ALA A 211 4.13 22.30 -1.54
C ALA A 211 4.13 22.50 -3.06
N VAL A 212 5.25 22.16 -3.72
CA VAL A 212 5.33 22.17 -5.19
C VAL A 212 4.67 20.94 -5.79
N ALA A 213 4.54 19.86 -5.03
CA ALA A 213 3.80 18.66 -5.39
C ALA A 213 3.46 17.83 -4.15
N GLY A 214 2.54 16.89 -4.31
CA GLY A 214 2.22 15.92 -3.27
C GLY A 214 1.52 14.69 -3.83
N ILE A 215 1.51 13.63 -3.02
CA ILE A 215 0.79 12.37 -3.27
C ILE A 215 0.22 11.85 -1.95
N ASN A 216 -0.79 10.99 -2.02
CA ASN A 216 -1.33 10.32 -0.84
C ASN A 216 -0.27 9.46 -0.10
N GLY A 217 -0.53 9.16 1.18
CA GLY A 217 0.41 8.46 2.06
C GLY A 217 0.00 7.03 2.41
N GLN A 218 -0.18 6.78 3.71
CA GLN A 218 -0.47 5.47 4.27
C GLN A 218 -1.92 5.06 4.11
N TRP A 219 -2.17 3.76 4.28
CA TRP A 219 -3.50 3.28 4.61
C TRP A 219 -3.99 3.96 5.89
N PHE A 220 -5.30 4.02 6.09
CA PHE A 220 -5.87 4.63 7.28
C PHE A 220 -7.20 3.98 7.65
N TYR A 221 -7.47 3.92 8.95
CA TYR A 221 -8.66 3.34 9.55
C TYR A 221 -9.07 4.20 10.74
N ASN A 222 -10.38 4.31 11.00
CA ASN A 222 -10.88 5.17 12.07
C ASN A 222 -10.30 6.60 11.99
N SER A 223 -10.15 7.11 10.76
CA SER A 223 -9.55 8.42 10.46
C SER A 223 -8.10 8.60 10.89
N ALA A 224 -7.32 7.53 11.09
CA ALA A 224 -5.91 7.60 11.45
C ALA A 224 -5.01 6.72 10.57
N PRO A 225 -3.75 7.11 10.29
CA PRO A 225 -2.79 6.28 9.55
C PRO A 225 -2.61 4.90 10.18
N GLY A 226 -2.60 3.86 9.34
CA GLY A 226 -2.38 2.47 9.71
C GLY A 226 -0.98 1.99 9.35
N GLY A 227 -0.38 1.20 10.26
CA GLY A 227 1.02 0.78 10.19
C GLY A 227 1.97 1.79 10.84
N MET A 228 3.24 1.40 11.00
CA MET A 228 4.21 2.22 11.73
C MET A 228 4.29 3.60 11.11
N TYR A 229 4.19 4.62 11.96
CA TYR A 229 4.41 5.99 11.57
C TYR A 229 5.41 6.63 12.52
N VAL A 230 6.60 6.93 12.01
CA VAL A 230 7.59 7.76 12.69
C VAL A 230 7.62 9.10 11.98
N LYS A 231 7.47 10.19 12.73
CA LYS A 231 7.63 11.56 12.22
C LYS A 231 8.58 12.31 13.14
N ASP A 232 9.61 12.92 12.56
CA ASP A 232 10.63 13.71 13.26
C ASP A 232 11.24 12.94 14.47
N GLY A 233 11.50 11.65 14.28
CA GLY A 233 12.07 10.76 15.29
C GLY A 233 11.10 10.28 16.37
N ARG A 234 9.80 10.57 16.25
CA ARG A 234 8.78 10.14 17.22
C ARG A 234 7.92 9.06 16.63
N LEU A 235 7.82 7.91 17.30
CA LEU A 235 6.88 6.85 16.95
C LEU A 235 5.47 7.29 17.34
N ILE A 236 4.64 7.56 16.33
CA ILE A 236 3.28 8.07 16.49
C ILE A 236 2.23 7.14 15.86
N GLY A 237 2.62 5.95 15.41
CA GLY A 237 1.70 4.95 14.88
C GLY A 237 2.24 3.53 15.09
N SER A 238 1.33 2.61 15.37
CA SER A 238 1.63 1.21 15.69
C SER A 238 2.27 0.49 14.51
N ALA A 239 3.34 -0.28 14.73
CA ALA A 239 3.93 -1.07 13.66
C ALA A 239 3.00 -2.21 13.22
N THR A 240 3.00 -2.47 11.91
CA THR A 240 2.61 -3.77 11.40
C THR A 240 3.90 -4.56 11.19
N GLN A 241 4.13 -5.56 12.02
CA GLN A 241 5.44 -6.18 12.22
C GLN A 241 5.96 -6.80 10.92
N GLY A 242 7.07 -6.25 10.41
CA GLY A 242 7.76 -6.76 9.22
C GLY A 242 7.22 -6.24 7.90
N ARG A 243 6.21 -5.36 7.91
CA ARG A 243 5.67 -4.73 6.70
C ARG A 243 6.66 -3.73 6.10
N ALA A 244 6.67 -3.65 4.77
CA ALA A 244 7.43 -2.66 4.01
C ALA A 244 7.04 -1.22 4.38
N GLY A 245 8.06 -0.36 4.42
CA GLY A 245 7.90 1.06 4.62
C GLY A 245 8.98 1.87 3.90
N ILE A 246 8.74 3.17 3.79
CA ILE A 246 9.76 4.14 3.40
C ILE A 246 10.37 4.74 4.64
N LYS A 247 11.68 4.99 4.59
CA LYS A 247 12.39 5.85 5.52
C LYS A 247 12.92 7.06 4.79
N ILE A 248 12.58 8.24 5.29
CA ILE A 248 13.03 9.53 4.79
C ILE A 248 14.05 10.09 5.77
N THR A 249 15.21 10.50 5.26
CA THR A 249 16.33 11.08 6.04
C THR A 249 17.04 12.19 5.27
N LYS A 250 18.10 12.75 5.86
CA LYS A 250 18.97 13.80 5.31
C LYS A 250 18.20 15.07 4.97
N GLY A 251 17.36 15.51 5.90
CA GLY A 251 16.47 16.66 5.77
C GLY A 251 15.46 16.45 4.65
N GLY A 252 14.94 15.24 4.47
CA GLY A 252 13.98 14.96 3.40
C GLY A 252 14.60 14.87 2.01
N ARG A 253 15.84 14.39 1.89
CA ARG A 253 16.57 14.30 0.59
C ARG A 253 17.06 12.89 0.27
N ALA A 254 16.80 11.93 1.15
CA ALA A 254 17.06 10.52 0.93
C ALA A 254 15.84 9.70 1.32
N VAL A 255 15.44 8.79 0.43
CA VAL A 255 14.31 7.88 0.62
C VAL A 255 14.81 6.47 0.39
N ASP A 256 14.66 5.62 1.40
CA ASP A 256 14.99 4.21 1.35
C ASP A 256 13.72 3.40 1.57
N VAL A 257 13.55 2.31 0.82
CA VAL A 257 12.56 1.28 1.14
C VAL A 257 13.22 0.25 2.06
N ASP A 258 12.49 -0.27 3.03
CA ASP A 258 12.89 -1.46 3.81
C ASP A 258 11.66 -2.08 4.47
N THR A 259 11.82 -3.18 5.21
CA THR A 259 10.82 -3.63 6.18
C THR A 259 11.20 -3.14 7.57
N TYR A 260 10.21 -2.99 8.44
CA TYR A 260 10.43 -2.49 9.80
C TYR A 260 9.58 -3.23 10.84
N THR A 261 10.11 -3.31 12.05
CA THR A 261 9.39 -3.74 13.26
C THR A 261 9.52 -2.67 14.33
N ALA A 262 8.58 -2.65 15.27
CA ALA A 262 8.69 -1.78 16.45
C ALA A 262 8.15 -2.47 17.69
N HIS A 263 8.88 -2.35 18.79
CA HIS A 263 8.46 -2.78 20.12
C HIS A 263 8.49 -1.60 21.07
N VAL A 264 7.40 -1.42 21.82
CA VAL A 264 7.28 -0.40 22.84
C VAL A 264 7.10 -1.10 24.19
N THR A 265 7.92 -0.74 25.17
CA THR A 265 7.88 -1.36 26.49
C THR A 265 7.58 -0.30 27.54
N LEU A 266 6.58 -0.57 28.38
CA LEU A 266 6.31 0.19 29.58
C LEU A 266 7.02 -0.46 30.77
N ARG A 267 7.77 0.32 31.54
CA ARG A 267 8.40 -0.15 32.78
C ARG A 267 7.92 0.65 33.99
N ALA A 268 7.42 -0.07 34.99
CA ALA A 268 7.00 0.44 36.29
C ALA A 268 7.89 -0.20 37.37
N GLY A 269 8.90 0.54 37.85
CA GLY A 269 9.88 -0.01 38.79
C GLY A 269 10.66 -1.20 38.21
N ARG A 270 10.41 -2.40 38.73
CA ARG A 270 11.05 -3.65 38.28
C ARG A 270 10.24 -4.39 37.22
N ASP A 271 8.95 -4.09 37.13
CA ASP A 271 8.02 -4.78 36.25
C ASP A 271 7.96 -4.09 34.89
N SER A 272 7.71 -4.88 33.85
CA SER A 272 7.59 -4.38 32.48
C SER A 272 6.55 -5.15 31.70
N VAL A 273 5.89 -4.45 30.78
CA VAL A 273 4.87 -4.99 29.88
C VAL A 273 5.02 -4.35 28.50
N GLU A 274 4.62 -5.07 27.45
CA GLU A 274 4.57 -4.54 26.10
C GLU A 274 3.40 -3.55 25.96
N ILE A 275 3.66 -2.41 25.34
CA ILE A 275 2.64 -1.54 24.77
C ILE A 275 2.50 -2.00 23.32
N ASP A 276 1.41 -2.68 23.05
CA ASP A 276 1.05 -3.28 21.76
C ASP A 276 0.37 -2.28 20.81
N GLY A 277 -0.16 -1.16 21.34
CA GLY A 277 -0.72 -0.06 20.55
C GLY A 277 -0.04 1.29 20.74
N VAL A 278 0.14 2.02 19.65
CA VAL A 278 0.49 3.45 19.63
C VAL A 278 -0.52 4.18 18.76
N ASN A 279 -1.20 5.18 19.34
CA ASN A 279 -2.16 6.06 18.66
C ASN A 279 -3.17 5.28 17.79
N ARG A 280 -3.89 4.34 18.39
CA ARG A 280 -4.99 3.60 17.76
C ARG A 280 -6.11 3.36 18.76
N LEU A 281 -7.29 2.95 18.30
CA LEU A 281 -8.38 2.61 19.22
C LEU A 281 -8.05 1.31 19.97
N PRO A 282 -8.17 1.27 21.31
CA PRO A 282 -7.95 0.04 22.06
C PRO A 282 -8.95 -1.07 21.70
N GLY A 283 -8.43 -2.26 21.50
CA GLY A 283 -9.07 -3.48 21.01
C GLY A 283 -9.18 -3.59 19.49
N GLU A 284 -8.74 -2.60 18.72
CA GLU A 284 -8.90 -2.58 17.25
C GLU A 284 -7.57 -2.52 16.50
N ILE A 285 -7.16 -3.67 15.96
CA ILE A 285 -5.89 -3.83 15.24
C ILE A 285 -6.19 -3.97 13.74
N TRP A 286 -6.45 -2.84 13.11
CA TRP A 286 -6.62 -2.79 11.66
C TRP A 286 -5.34 -3.18 10.93
N ASN A 287 -5.52 -3.99 9.88
CA ASN A 287 -4.48 -4.71 9.14
C ASN A 287 -3.80 -5.86 9.89
N CYS A 288 -4.25 -6.20 11.11
CA CYS A 288 -3.57 -7.14 11.99
C CYS A 288 -2.07 -6.84 12.10
N GLY A 289 -1.25 -7.86 12.39
CA GLY A 289 0.19 -7.70 12.36
C GLY A 289 0.75 -6.93 13.54
N GLY A 290 0.03 -6.84 14.65
CA GLY A 290 0.51 -6.31 15.92
C GLY A 290 1.25 -7.38 16.73
N VAL A 291 1.24 -7.19 18.03
CA VAL A 291 1.84 -8.05 19.06
C VAL A 291 0.85 -8.07 20.24
N GLY A 292 1.06 -8.96 21.22
CA GLY A 292 0.23 -8.98 22.43
C GLY A 292 -0.88 -10.04 22.42
N GLY A 293 -0.95 -10.90 21.38
CA GLY A 293 -1.95 -11.96 21.29
C GLY A 293 -3.15 -11.62 20.41
N ASP A 294 -2.95 -10.79 19.37
CA ASP A 294 -4.00 -10.39 18.42
C ASP A 294 -4.75 -11.60 17.82
N LEU A 295 -6.08 -11.50 17.77
CA LEU A 295 -6.94 -12.49 17.13
C LEU A 295 -7.56 -11.97 15.82
N PRO A 296 -7.72 -12.81 14.80
CA PRO A 296 -7.35 -14.24 14.77
C PRO A 296 -5.87 -14.50 14.47
N THR A 297 -5.06 -13.46 14.23
CA THR A 297 -3.66 -13.60 13.82
C THR A 297 -2.83 -12.37 14.16
N GLU A 298 -1.58 -12.59 14.54
CA GLU A 298 -0.55 -11.54 14.67
C GLU A 298 0.22 -11.31 13.36
N ARG A 299 -0.20 -11.93 12.25
CA ARG A 299 0.42 -11.70 10.95
C ARG A 299 -0.22 -10.50 10.25
N PRO A 300 0.57 -9.72 9.48
CA PRO A 300 0.03 -8.69 8.61
C PRO A 300 -1.06 -9.24 7.69
N GLN A 301 -2.22 -8.60 7.69
CA GLN A 301 -3.42 -9.00 6.94
C GLN A 301 -4.21 -7.75 6.56
N HIS A 302 -3.85 -7.10 5.45
CA HIS A 302 -4.44 -5.81 5.03
C HIS A 302 -5.98 -5.88 4.94
N ASP A 303 -6.66 -4.81 5.34
CA ASP A 303 -8.12 -4.66 5.43
C ASP A 303 -8.84 -5.69 6.33
N LEU A 304 -8.10 -6.45 7.15
CA LEU A 304 -8.69 -7.24 8.24
C LEU A 304 -8.53 -6.49 9.55
N LYS A 305 -9.62 -6.39 10.31
CA LYS A 305 -9.58 -5.96 11.70
C LYS A 305 -9.32 -7.18 12.59
N CYS A 306 -8.12 -7.23 13.17
CA CYS A 306 -7.87 -8.08 14.31
C CYS A 306 -8.33 -7.38 15.60
N THR A 307 -8.48 -8.16 16.66
CA THR A 307 -8.94 -7.69 17.96
C THR A 307 -8.05 -8.21 19.07
N ASP A 308 -7.90 -7.42 20.12
CA ASP A 308 -7.27 -7.80 21.38
C ASP A 308 -8.18 -7.42 22.54
N PRO A 309 -8.68 -8.37 23.34
CA PRO A 309 -9.50 -8.05 24.51
C PRO A 309 -8.72 -7.41 25.68
N SER A 310 -7.38 -7.40 25.65
CA SER A 310 -6.51 -6.99 26.76
C SER A 310 -5.26 -6.20 26.31
N GLU A 311 -5.47 -4.99 25.84
CA GLU A 311 -4.44 -4.16 25.18
C GLU A 311 -3.91 -3.00 26.07
N LEU A 312 -2.65 -2.58 25.85
CA LEU A 312 -2.06 -1.31 26.34
C LEU A 312 -1.72 -0.36 25.17
N VAL A 313 -2.40 0.77 25.11
CA VAL A 313 -2.22 1.76 24.04
C VAL A 313 -1.60 3.06 24.55
N LEU A 314 -0.46 3.44 23.98
CA LEU A 314 0.17 4.74 24.18
C LEU A 314 -0.49 5.79 23.27
N PHE A 315 -0.99 6.87 23.87
CA PHE A 315 -1.44 8.06 23.15
C PHE A 315 -0.46 9.22 23.33
N THR A 316 -0.07 9.81 22.20
CA THR A 316 0.76 11.01 22.13
C THR A 316 -0.09 12.24 21.78
N PRO A 317 0.41 13.47 21.99
CA PRO A 317 -0.36 14.69 21.70
C PRO A 317 -0.84 14.79 20.24
N GLU A 318 -0.11 14.17 19.30
CA GLU A 318 -0.44 14.14 17.88
C GLU A 318 -1.79 13.49 17.60
N TRP A 319 -2.23 12.54 18.45
CA TRP A 319 -3.50 11.85 18.27
C TRP A 319 -4.69 12.81 18.24
N GLY A 320 -4.66 13.91 19.01
CA GLY A 320 -5.83 14.71 19.32
C GLY A 320 -6.52 14.21 20.59
N THR A 321 -7.83 14.01 20.57
CA THR A 321 -8.60 13.54 21.73
C THR A 321 -8.58 12.00 21.82
N PRO A 322 -7.99 11.39 22.87
CA PRO A 322 -8.03 9.94 23.06
C PRO A 322 -9.47 9.44 23.28
N PRO A 323 -9.76 8.18 22.89
CA PRO A 323 -11.10 7.61 23.08
C PRO A 323 -11.40 7.44 24.59
N ALA A 324 -12.65 7.74 24.97
CA ALA A 324 -13.14 7.48 26.32
C ALA A 324 -13.78 6.08 26.41
N GLY A 325 -13.80 5.49 27.60
CA GLY A 325 -14.46 4.20 27.81
C GLY A 325 -14.02 3.45 29.06
N ALA A 326 -14.52 2.23 29.21
CA ALA A 326 -14.10 1.31 30.27
C ALA A 326 -12.62 0.92 30.11
N GLY A 327 -11.96 0.62 31.23
CA GLY A 327 -10.54 0.27 31.28
C GLY A 327 -9.81 1.06 32.37
N ALA A 328 -8.51 1.28 32.19
CA ALA A 328 -7.71 2.13 33.05
C ALA A 328 -6.87 3.09 32.22
N GLU A 329 -6.39 4.17 32.85
CA GLU A 329 -5.55 5.15 32.16
C GLU A 329 -4.54 5.80 33.11
N ALA A 330 -3.29 5.87 32.67
CA ALA A 330 -2.23 6.62 33.36
C ALA A 330 -1.86 7.85 32.52
N VAL A 331 -1.86 9.03 33.16
CA VAL A 331 -1.48 10.30 32.54
C VAL A 331 -0.04 10.63 32.90
N LEU A 332 0.82 10.85 31.91
CA LEU A 332 2.24 11.08 32.08
C LEU A 332 2.63 12.50 31.64
N ASP A 333 3.42 13.18 32.47
CA ASP A 333 4.07 14.44 32.08
C ASP A 333 5.23 14.21 31.09
N ALA A 334 5.85 15.30 30.62
CA ALA A 334 6.97 15.25 29.68
C ALA A 334 8.24 14.53 30.21
N ARG A 335 8.30 14.21 31.51
CA ARG A 335 9.42 13.47 32.13
C ARG A 335 9.06 11.99 32.36
N GLY A 336 7.84 11.59 32.05
CA GLY A 336 7.27 10.26 32.32
C GLY A 336 6.78 10.10 33.76
N THR A 337 6.57 11.20 34.49
CA THR A 337 5.99 11.16 35.83
C THR A 337 4.48 11.02 35.73
N VAL A 338 3.92 10.07 36.46
CA VAL A 338 2.48 9.86 36.54
C VAL A 338 1.85 11.03 37.28
N THR A 339 0.94 11.76 36.63
CA THR A 339 0.18 12.86 37.24
C THR A 339 -1.21 12.41 37.68
N ALA A 340 -1.78 11.40 37.03
CA ALA A 340 -3.06 10.80 37.40
C ALA A 340 -3.11 9.32 36.97
N VAL A 341 -3.90 8.54 37.70
CA VAL A 341 -4.29 7.16 37.35
C VAL A 341 -5.79 7.06 37.51
N ASN A 342 -6.49 6.68 36.46
CA ASN A 342 -7.94 6.66 36.38
C ASN A 342 -8.44 5.22 36.14
N ALA A 343 -9.58 4.86 36.74
CA ALA A 343 -10.28 3.60 36.52
C ALA A 343 -11.23 3.64 35.29
N SER A 344 -11.00 4.60 34.40
CA SER A 344 -11.68 4.76 33.11
C SER A 344 -10.76 5.52 32.16
N ARG A 345 -10.96 5.34 30.85
CA ARG A 345 -10.20 6.00 29.78
C ARG A 345 -10.85 7.30 29.33
N GLY A 346 -10.06 8.22 28.77
CA GLY A 346 -10.56 9.44 28.11
C GLY A 346 -9.89 10.75 28.54
N SER A 347 -8.75 10.68 29.21
CA SER A 347 -7.99 11.85 29.64
C SER A 347 -7.39 12.57 28.44
N ALA A 348 -7.30 13.90 28.54
CA ALA A 348 -6.54 14.68 27.58
C ALA A 348 -5.04 14.37 27.70
N VAL A 349 -4.34 14.35 26.57
CA VAL A 349 -2.89 14.16 26.56
C VAL A 349 -2.20 15.46 26.98
N PRO A 350 -1.35 15.47 28.04
CA PRO A 350 -0.63 16.66 28.45
C PRO A 350 0.36 17.13 27.36
N ALA A 351 0.59 18.44 27.28
CA ALA A 351 1.58 18.99 26.34
C ALA A 351 2.98 18.40 26.60
N GLY A 352 3.58 17.80 25.57
CA GLY A 352 4.88 17.12 25.64
C GLY A 352 4.88 15.82 26.46
N GLY A 353 3.75 15.41 27.03
CA GLY A 353 3.56 14.17 27.76
C GLY A 353 2.87 13.09 26.92
N SER A 354 2.26 12.12 27.60
CA SER A 354 1.50 11.04 26.98
C SER A 354 0.41 10.52 27.92
N THR A 355 -0.49 9.69 27.40
CA THR A 355 -1.34 8.84 28.24
C THR A 355 -1.18 7.38 27.83
N ILE A 356 -1.39 6.47 28.77
CA ILE A 356 -1.40 5.03 28.51
C ILE A 356 -2.78 4.53 28.88
N GLN A 357 -3.53 4.10 27.88
CA GLN A 357 -4.84 3.50 28.03
C GLN A 357 -4.74 1.98 28.06
N ALA A 358 -5.54 1.35 28.90
CA ALA A 358 -5.54 -0.09 29.08
C ALA A 358 -6.97 -0.64 29.09
N ILE A 359 -7.17 -1.83 28.50
CA ILE A 359 -8.42 -2.61 28.56
C ILE A 359 -8.15 -4.03 29.07
N GLY A 360 -9.19 -4.79 29.42
CA GLY A 360 -9.04 -6.18 29.85
C GLY A 360 -8.10 -6.37 31.05
N ASP A 361 -7.28 -7.42 31.02
CA ASP A 361 -6.34 -7.74 32.09
C ASP A 361 -5.21 -6.69 32.18
N SER A 362 -4.85 -6.08 31.06
CA SER A 362 -3.93 -4.95 30.98
C SER A 362 -4.39 -3.75 31.81
N ALA A 363 -5.70 -3.55 31.98
CA ALA A 363 -6.24 -2.50 32.86
C ALA A 363 -5.97 -2.79 34.35
N ALA A 364 -6.13 -4.05 34.77
CA ALA A 364 -5.79 -4.46 36.14
C ALA A 364 -4.29 -4.28 36.40
N TRP A 365 -3.45 -4.69 35.45
CA TRP A 365 -2.00 -4.50 35.54
C TRP A 365 -1.63 -3.02 35.70
N LEU A 366 -2.19 -2.13 34.88
CA LEU A 366 -1.88 -0.70 34.95
C LEU A 366 -2.29 -0.08 36.30
N LEU A 367 -3.46 -0.45 36.81
CA LEU A 367 -3.94 0.01 38.13
C LEU A 367 -3.11 -0.54 39.28
N GLU A 368 -2.54 -1.73 39.16
CA GLU A 368 -1.66 -2.31 40.18
C GLU A 368 -0.29 -1.61 40.20
N HIS A 369 0.25 -1.23 39.03
CA HIS A 369 1.65 -0.82 38.89
C HIS A 369 1.89 0.69 38.73
N ALA A 370 0.88 1.49 38.38
CA ALA A 370 1.03 2.94 38.23
C ALA A 370 0.53 3.69 39.48
N ARG A 371 1.33 4.64 40.00
CA ARG A 371 0.92 5.55 41.08
C ARG A 371 1.29 7.00 40.76
N PRO A 372 0.45 8.00 41.10
CA PRO A 372 0.82 9.40 40.98
C PRO A 372 2.14 9.72 41.69
N GLY A 373 2.99 10.51 41.03
CA GLY A 373 4.34 10.87 41.50
C GLY A 373 5.44 9.88 41.13
N GLU A 374 5.10 8.64 40.74
CA GLU A 374 6.08 7.67 40.25
C GLU A 374 6.43 7.92 38.78
N ARG A 375 7.55 7.35 38.34
CA ARG A 375 7.99 7.45 36.95
C ARG A 375 7.75 6.15 36.21
N LEU A 376 6.96 6.22 35.14
CA LEU A 376 6.87 5.15 34.14
C LEU A 376 7.84 5.43 33.00
N ARG A 377 8.62 4.42 32.62
CA ARG A 377 9.57 4.53 31.51
C ARG A 377 9.01 3.82 30.29
N VAL A 378 8.68 4.59 29.26
CA VAL A 378 8.41 4.08 27.91
C VAL A 378 9.72 3.96 27.16
N THR A 379 9.98 2.80 26.56
CA THR A 379 11.17 2.56 25.72
C THR A 379 10.72 2.06 24.35
N GLU A 380 11.24 2.68 23.30
CA GLU A 380 10.94 2.35 21.92
C GLU A 380 12.16 1.69 21.24
N ARG A 381 11.89 0.61 20.51
CA ARG A 381 12.88 -0.07 19.68
C ARG A 381 12.29 -0.30 18.29
N VAL A 382 12.82 0.40 17.30
CA VAL A 382 12.54 0.17 15.87
C VAL A 382 13.71 -0.54 15.24
N GLU A 383 13.44 -1.55 14.42
CA GLU A 383 14.44 -2.32 13.68
C GLU A 383 14.11 -2.38 12.19
N ASP A 384 15.15 -2.51 11.36
CA ASP A 384 15.02 -2.71 9.92
C ASP A 384 14.89 -4.21 9.56
N GLY A 385 14.71 -4.52 8.28
CA GLY A 385 14.57 -5.89 7.78
C GLY A 385 15.77 -6.81 8.01
N ARG A 386 16.88 -6.28 8.53
CA ARG A 386 18.07 -7.06 8.94
C ARG A 386 18.19 -7.17 10.46
N GLY A 387 17.19 -6.75 11.22
CA GLY A 387 17.19 -6.74 12.68
C GLY A 387 18.12 -5.69 13.28
N ARG A 388 18.53 -4.68 12.50
CA ARG A 388 19.40 -3.61 13.01
C ARG A 388 18.55 -2.50 13.56
N ARG A 389 18.92 -1.99 14.74
CA ARG A 389 18.23 -0.86 15.35
C ARG A 389 18.30 0.38 14.45
N VAL A 390 17.15 0.97 14.18
CA VAL A 390 17.02 2.26 13.51
C VAL A 390 17.08 3.37 14.55
N ALA A 391 18.00 4.32 14.37
CA ALA A 391 18.07 5.48 15.24
C ALA A 391 16.90 6.43 14.92
N LEU A 392 16.04 6.68 15.91
CA LEU A 392 14.95 7.64 15.80
C LEU A 392 15.46 9.03 16.20
N THR A 393 15.95 9.78 15.23
CA THR A 393 16.42 11.16 15.40
C THR A 393 15.39 12.13 14.81
N PRO A 394 15.46 13.45 15.09
CA PRO A 394 14.59 14.44 14.44
C PRO A 394 14.61 14.42 12.91
N ASP A 395 15.63 13.83 12.30
CA ASP A 395 15.77 13.65 10.84
C ASP A 395 15.05 12.40 10.31
N THR A 396 14.55 11.54 11.19
CA THR A 396 14.02 10.22 10.82
C THR A 396 12.50 10.27 10.68
N THR A 397 12.02 9.99 9.47
CA THR A 397 10.59 9.76 9.20
C THR A 397 10.44 8.37 8.60
N ILE A 398 9.48 7.58 9.06
CA ILE A 398 9.18 6.24 8.53
C ILE A 398 7.68 6.08 8.35
N LEU A 399 7.25 5.56 7.20
CA LEU A 399 5.85 5.26 6.91
C LEU A 399 5.73 3.83 6.41
N GLN A 400 5.02 2.97 7.13
CA GLN A 400 4.68 1.63 6.65
C GLN A 400 3.40 1.64 5.83
N VAL A 401 3.46 1.02 4.66
CA VAL A 401 2.32 0.80 3.75
C VAL A 401 2.54 -0.51 3.01
N GLY A 402 3.14 -0.46 1.81
CA GLY A 402 3.49 -1.63 1.04
C GLY A 402 2.39 -2.09 0.08
N PRO A 403 2.62 -3.23 -0.58
CA PRO A 403 3.82 -4.06 -0.44
C PRO A 403 5.08 -3.40 -1.05
N SER A 404 6.25 -3.92 -0.68
CA SER A 404 7.49 -3.73 -1.43
C SER A 404 7.30 -4.18 -2.88
N LEU A 405 7.93 -3.50 -3.84
CA LEU A 405 7.76 -3.76 -5.28
C LEU A 405 9.07 -4.09 -5.98
N VAL A 406 10.07 -3.22 -5.81
CA VAL A 406 11.39 -3.35 -6.42
C VAL A 406 12.44 -3.17 -5.33
N ARG A 407 13.41 -4.07 -5.29
CA ARG A 407 14.57 -4.05 -4.38
C ARG A 407 15.85 -4.27 -5.16
N ASP A 408 16.87 -3.44 -4.96
CA ASP A 408 18.14 -3.52 -5.67
C ASP A 408 17.99 -3.69 -7.19
N GLY A 409 17.07 -2.91 -7.78
CA GLY A 409 16.77 -2.92 -9.20
C GLY A 409 16.11 -4.20 -9.71
N ARG A 410 15.56 -5.06 -8.85
CA ARG A 410 14.85 -6.28 -9.24
C ARG A 410 13.43 -6.29 -8.67
N ILE A 411 12.46 -6.76 -9.46
CA ILE A 411 11.11 -7.00 -8.94
C ILE A 411 11.24 -8.01 -7.80
N SER A 412 10.78 -7.62 -6.61
CA SER A 412 10.92 -8.40 -5.38
C SER A 412 9.75 -8.10 -4.46
N VAL A 413 8.55 -8.43 -4.91
CA VAL A 413 7.31 -8.19 -4.15
C VAL A 413 7.24 -9.17 -2.98
N ASN A 414 7.13 -8.66 -1.76
CA ASN A 414 6.96 -9.44 -0.53
C ASN A 414 5.48 -9.52 -0.14
N ALA A 415 4.66 -10.17 -0.97
CA ALA A 415 3.21 -10.02 -0.95
C ALA A 415 2.55 -10.59 0.32
N ALA A 416 2.95 -11.78 0.74
CA ALA A 416 2.35 -12.42 1.92
C ALA A 416 2.85 -11.76 3.21
N ALA A 417 4.15 -11.49 3.32
CA ALA A 417 4.70 -10.85 4.52
C ALA A 417 4.25 -9.38 4.69
N ASP A 418 4.01 -8.65 3.60
CA ASP A 418 3.41 -7.31 3.69
C ASP A 418 1.89 -7.35 3.96
N GLY A 419 1.29 -8.55 3.94
CA GLY A 419 -0.09 -8.81 4.32
C GLY A 419 -1.11 -8.61 3.22
N VAL A 420 -0.68 -8.64 1.94
CA VAL A 420 -1.58 -8.49 0.79
C VAL A 420 -1.99 -9.84 0.17
N ILE A 421 -1.69 -10.94 0.86
CA ILE A 421 -2.26 -12.26 0.59
C ILE A 421 -3.09 -12.66 1.81
N ARG A 422 -4.39 -12.89 1.61
CA ARG A 422 -5.32 -13.30 2.67
C ARG A 422 -4.97 -14.71 3.16
N GLU A 423 -4.91 -14.89 4.47
CA GLU A 423 -4.87 -16.22 5.08
C GLU A 423 -6.27 -16.87 5.07
N GLY A 424 -6.31 -18.19 4.86
CA GLY A 424 -7.55 -18.98 4.84
C GLY A 424 -8.10 -19.23 3.43
N ALA A 425 -9.26 -19.89 3.39
CA ALA A 425 -9.88 -20.35 2.14
C ALA A 425 -10.53 -19.21 1.34
N ASP A 426 -10.99 -18.15 2.01
CA ASP A 426 -11.57 -16.99 1.33
C ASP A 426 -10.48 -16.10 0.72
N GLN A 427 -10.27 -16.23 -0.58
CA GLN A 427 -9.30 -15.43 -1.34
C GLN A 427 -9.92 -14.18 -2.00
N THR A 428 -11.13 -13.78 -1.60
CA THR A 428 -11.85 -12.60 -2.13
C THR A 428 -11.02 -11.33 -2.03
N PHE A 429 -10.35 -11.12 -0.89
CA PHE A 429 -9.47 -9.98 -0.69
C PHE A 429 -8.28 -10.03 -1.65
N THR A 430 -7.54 -11.15 -1.68
CA THR A 430 -6.36 -11.33 -2.54
C THR A 430 -6.72 -11.08 -4.01
N TYR A 431 -7.87 -11.60 -4.46
CA TYR A 431 -8.32 -11.36 -5.82
C TYR A 431 -8.62 -9.89 -6.09
N ASN A 432 -9.47 -9.27 -5.27
CA ASN A 432 -9.93 -7.90 -5.53
C ASN A 432 -8.85 -6.83 -5.31
N TRP A 433 -7.96 -7.04 -4.33
CA TRP A 433 -6.94 -6.05 -3.97
C TRP A 433 -5.61 -6.33 -4.65
N THR A 434 -5.15 -7.58 -4.74
CA THR A 434 -3.79 -7.90 -5.19
C THR A 434 -3.72 -8.23 -6.67
N VAL A 435 -4.67 -9.01 -7.18
CA VAL A 435 -4.67 -9.47 -8.58
C VAL A 435 -5.36 -8.47 -9.50
N ARG A 436 -6.58 -8.04 -9.16
CA ARG A 436 -7.37 -7.15 -10.01
C ARG A 436 -6.75 -5.75 -10.14
N ALA A 437 -7.10 -5.12 -11.26
CA ALA A 437 -6.75 -3.76 -11.56
C ALA A 437 -7.38 -2.80 -10.55
N ASN A 438 -6.55 -1.94 -9.94
CA ASN A 438 -7.00 -0.85 -9.08
C ASN A 438 -6.15 0.40 -9.36
N PRO A 439 -6.65 1.61 -9.06
CA PRO A 439 -5.80 2.79 -8.96
C PRO A 439 -4.68 2.53 -7.95
N ARG A 440 -3.47 2.97 -8.25
CA ARG A 440 -2.28 2.76 -7.41
C ARG A 440 -1.50 4.03 -7.24
N SER A 441 -0.87 4.16 -6.08
CA SER A 441 0.16 5.15 -5.82
C SER A 441 1.43 4.43 -5.39
N MET A 442 2.58 4.94 -5.82
CA MET A 442 3.88 4.34 -5.53
C MET A 442 4.91 5.39 -5.21
N ILE A 443 5.91 5.00 -4.42
CA ILE A 443 7.10 5.77 -4.13
C ILE A 443 8.34 4.90 -4.36
N GLY A 444 9.41 5.52 -4.83
CA GLY A 444 10.68 4.84 -5.01
C GLY A 444 11.84 5.78 -5.33
N THR A 445 12.99 5.20 -5.61
CA THR A 445 14.17 5.90 -6.10
C THR A 445 14.78 5.19 -7.29
N ASP A 446 15.41 5.94 -8.19
CA ASP A 446 16.20 5.36 -9.28
C ASP A 446 17.69 5.18 -8.90
N GLU A 447 18.49 4.61 -9.81
CA GLU A 447 19.94 4.41 -9.62
C GLU A 447 20.72 5.70 -9.32
N ARG A 448 20.17 6.87 -9.63
CA ARG A 448 20.80 8.17 -9.34
C ARG A 448 20.36 8.75 -7.99
N GLY A 449 19.50 8.05 -7.26
CA GLY A 449 18.92 8.51 -6.00
C GLY A 449 17.84 9.58 -6.20
N ARG A 450 17.29 9.74 -7.41
CA ARG A 450 16.16 10.65 -7.64
C ARG A 450 14.89 10.01 -7.12
N LEU A 451 14.09 10.78 -6.38
CA LEU A 451 12.79 10.32 -5.91
C LEU A 451 11.81 10.18 -7.08
N MET A 452 10.99 9.15 -7.03
CA MET A 452 9.90 8.87 -7.95
C MET A 452 8.61 8.75 -7.14
N LEU A 453 7.62 9.59 -7.44
CA LEU A 453 6.23 9.43 -6.99
C LEU A 453 5.39 9.12 -8.21
N VAL A 454 4.59 8.06 -8.17
CA VAL A 454 3.81 7.60 -9.32
C VAL A 454 2.37 7.39 -8.90
N VAL A 455 1.43 7.85 -9.72
CA VAL A 455 0.02 7.50 -9.60
C VAL A 455 -0.47 6.88 -10.90
N VAL A 456 -1.29 5.84 -10.79
CA VAL A 456 -2.00 5.19 -11.90
C VAL A 456 -3.48 5.32 -11.63
N ASP A 457 -4.22 5.94 -12.55
CA ASP A 457 -5.68 5.98 -12.46
C ASP A 457 -6.27 4.57 -12.63
N GLY A 458 -7.49 4.36 -12.18
CA GLY A 458 -8.13 3.04 -12.28
C GLY A 458 -9.62 3.07 -12.05
N ARG A 459 -10.27 1.92 -12.26
CA ARG A 459 -11.74 1.74 -12.13
C ARG A 459 -12.54 2.65 -13.07
N GLN A 460 -11.96 3.06 -14.19
CA GLN A 460 -12.57 4.00 -15.14
C GLN A 460 -12.56 3.36 -16.53
N ASP A 461 -13.63 2.63 -16.83
CA ASP A 461 -13.85 1.88 -18.09
C ASP A 461 -13.44 2.71 -19.32
N GLY A 462 -12.48 2.19 -20.06
CA GLY A 462 -12.01 2.73 -21.34
C GLY A 462 -11.07 3.92 -21.22
N TYR A 463 -10.78 4.40 -20.00
CA TYR A 463 -9.84 5.48 -19.76
C TYR A 463 -8.60 5.00 -18.99
N SER A 464 -8.81 4.38 -17.83
CA SER A 464 -7.75 3.75 -17.04
C SER A 464 -8.35 2.65 -16.17
N GLU A 465 -7.92 1.41 -16.40
CA GLU A 465 -8.44 0.27 -15.65
C GLU A 465 -7.76 0.13 -14.29
N GLY A 466 -6.49 0.55 -14.20
CA GLY A 466 -5.62 0.39 -13.05
C GLY A 466 -4.77 -0.87 -13.16
N LEU A 467 -4.04 -1.18 -12.09
CA LEU A 467 -3.07 -2.28 -12.06
C LEU A 467 -3.22 -3.15 -10.80
N GLY A 468 -2.99 -4.45 -10.96
CA GLY A 468 -2.69 -5.38 -9.88
C GLY A 468 -1.23 -5.24 -9.42
N VAL A 469 -0.91 -5.77 -8.23
CA VAL A 469 0.39 -5.54 -7.56
C VAL A 469 1.58 -5.99 -8.41
N ALA A 470 1.48 -7.15 -9.06
CA ALA A 470 2.56 -7.67 -9.92
C ALA A 470 2.87 -6.71 -11.08
N GLN A 471 1.82 -6.13 -11.68
CA GLN A 471 1.92 -5.21 -12.80
C GLN A 471 2.46 -3.85 -12.34
N THR A 472 2.06 -3.40 -11.15
CA THR A 472 2.61 -2.20 -10.50
C THR A 472 4.11 -2.31 -10.27
N ALA A 473 4.59 -3.48 -9.82
CA ALA A 473 6.02 -3.72 -9.63
C ALA A 473 6.79 -3.67 -10.96
N GLU A 474 6.22 -4.28 -12.01
CA GLU A 474 6.80 -4.24 -13.34
C GLU A 474 6.81 -2.83 -13.94
N LEU A 475 5.73 -2.06 -13.77
CA LEU A 475 5.68 -0.65 -14.15
C LEU A 475 6.81 0.13 -13.47
N MET A 476 6.96 0.04 -12.14
CA MET A 476 8.03 0.74 -11.42
C MET A 476 9.42 0.33 -11.91
N LYS A 477 9.64 -0.96 -12.18
CA LYS A 477 10.90 -1.44 -12.74
C LYS A 477 11.18 -0.85 -14.13
N LEU A 478 10.17 -0.81 -15.01
CA LEU A 478 10.29 -0.24 -16.36
C LEU A 478 10.45 1.29 -16.36
N LEU A 479 9.92 1.98 -15.35
CA LEU A 479 10.16 3.42 -15.14
C LEU A 479 11.58 3.72 -14.59
N GLY A 480 12.35 2.68 -14.27
CA GLY A 480 13.74 2.76 -13.84
C GLY A 480 13.95 2.77 -12.33
N ALA A 481 12.97 2.33 -11.54
CA ALA A 481 13.14 2.23 -10.09
C ALA A 481 14.23 1.20 -9.73
N ARG A 482 15.11 1.61 -8.80
CA ARG A 482 16.04 0.75 -8.07
C ARG A 482 15.36 0.23 -6.80
N GLU A 483 14.68 1.11 -6.09
CA GLU A 483 13.87 0.81 -4.92
C GLU A 483 12.45 1.31 -5.17
N ALA A 484 11.43 0.53 -4.85
CA ALA A 484 10.04 0.96 -4.93
C ALA A 484 9.13 0.19 -3.98
N MET A 485 8.10 0.86 -3.50
CA MET A 485 6.98 0.26 -2.80
C MET A 485 5.66 0.90 -3.21
N ASN A 486 4.58 0.17 -2.96
CA ASN A 486 3.22 0.65 -3.11
C ASN A 486 2.81 1.49 -1.89
N LEU A 487 1.97 2.50 -2.13
CA LEU A 487 1.31 3.36 -1.13
C LEU A 487 -0.19 3.02 -1.06
N ASP A 488 -0.97 3.80 -0.31
CA ASP A 488 -2.43 3.64 -0.37
C ASP A 488 -2.94 3.85 -1.80
N GLY A 489 -3.98 3.11 -2.18
CA GLY A 489 -4.49 3.02 -3.54
C GLY A 489 -5.98 3.30 -3.64
N GLY A 490 -6.60 2.84 -4.73
CA GLY A 490 -8.03 2.95 -4.91
C GLY A 490 -8.52 4.40 -4.93
N GLY A 491 -9.54 4.72 -4.12
CA GLY A 491 -10.06 6.09 -4.00
C GLY A 491 -9.07 7.07 -3.40
N SER A 492 -8.05 6.58 -2.70
CA SER A 492 -7.01 7.40 -2.09
C SER A 492 -5.92 7.83 -3.07
N SER A 493 -5.83 7.22 -4.26
CA SER A 493 -4.80 7.56 -5.25
C SER A 493 -5.03 8.96 -5.83
N VAL A 494 -4.21 9.90 -5.38
CA VAL A 494 -4.25 11.29 -5.84
C VAL A 494 -2.86 11.90 -5.82
N MET A 495 -2.51 12.62 -6.89
CA MET A 495 -1.30 13.43 -7.02
C MET A 495 -1.68 14.87 -7.32
N VAL A 496 -0.95 15.82 -6.73
CA VAL A 496 -1.12 17.26 -6.97
C VAL A 496 0.20 17.92 -7.34
N THR A 497 0.14 19.00 -8.13
CA THR A 497 1.29 19.89 -8.40
C THR A 497 0.90 21.35 -8.21
N SER A 498 1.86 22.17 -7.78
CA SER A 498 1.68 23.62 -7.71
C SER A 498 1.44 24.17 -9.11
N GLY A 499 0.34 24.87 -9.30
CA GLY A 499 -0.07 25.45 -10.60
C GLY A 499 -0.90 24.51 -11.49
N GLY A 500 -0.86 23.20 -11.25
CA GLY A 500 -1.66 22.21 -12.00
C GLY A 500 -2.90 21.69 -11.25
N GLY A 501 -2.91 21.77 -9.91
CA GLY A 501 -3.96 21.17 -9.09
C GLY A 501 -3.83 19.64 -9.07
N ILE A 502 -4.96 18.94 -9.05
CA ILE A 502 -4.98 17.47 -9.13
C ILE A 502 -4.55 17.03 -10.54
N VAL A 503 -3.56 16.15 -10.60
CA VAL A 503 -2.92 15.69 -11.84
C VAL A 503 -3.70 14.55 -12.50
N ASN A 504 -4.14 13.59 -11.69
CA ASN A 504 -4.78 12.36 -12.13
C ASN A 504 -6.31 12.45 -11.96
N ARG A 505 -7.08 11.41 -12.26
CA ARG A 505 -8.54 11.39 -12.05
C ARG A 505 -8.91 10.49 -10.87
N PRO A 506 -9.22 11.05 -9.68
CA PRO A 506 -9.67 10.26 -8.54
C PRO A 506 -10.82 9.31 -8.90
N SER A 507 -10.76 8.08 -8.36
CA SER A 507 -11.69 7.00 -8.75
C SER A 507 -13.03 7.02 -8.01
N ASP A 508 -13.09 7.67 -6.85
CA ASP A 508 -14.34 7.79 -6.09
C ASP A 508 -15.29 8.77 -6.79
N ALA A 509 -16.59 8.45 -6.80
CA ALA A 509 -17.60 9.29 -7.47
C ALA A 509 -17.70 10.71 -6.88
N ALA A 510 -17.35 10.88 -5.60
CA ALA A 510 -17.31 12.18 -4.92
C ALA A 510 -16.03 12.99 -5.22
N GLY A 511 -15.11 12.47 -6.05
CA GLY A 511 -13.82 13.06 -6.34
C GLY A 511 -12.74 12.65 -5.35
N GLN A 512 -11.87 13.59 -4.99
CA GLN A 512 -10.77 13.31 -4.07
C GLN A 512 -11.26 12.94 -2.67
N ARG A 513 -10.74 11.83 -2.14
CA ARG A 513 -10.94 11.38 -0.76
C ARG A 513 -10.06 12.16 0.24
N SER A 514 -10.56 12.40 1.44
CA SER A 514 -9.73 12.84 2.57
C SER A 514 -8.84 11.70 3.08
N LEU A 515 -7.61 12.02 3.46
CA LEU A 515 -6.54 11.07 3.74
C LEU A 515 -6.05 11.21 5.17
N GLY A 516 -5.64 10.10 5.81
CA GLY A 516 -5.04 10.13 7.15
C GLY A 516 -3.67 10.83 7.16
N ASN A 517 -2.88 10.68 6.10
CA ASN A 517 -1.67 11.46 5.88
C ASN A 517 -1.26 11.49 4.39
N VAL A 518 -0.27 12.33 4.10
CA VAL A 518 0.23 12.60 2.74
C VAL A 518 1.75 12.66 2.70
N ILE A 519 2.30 12.62 1.49
CA ILE A 519 3.70 12.90 1.18
C ILE A 519 3.76 14.18 0.36
N LEU A 520 4.56 15.16 0.79
CA LEU A 520 4.67 16.48 0.17
C LEU A 520 6.11 16.77 -0.24
N VAL A 521 6.26 17.38 -1.41
CA VAL A 521 7.51 17.95 -1.91
C VAL A 521 7.44 19.46 -1.68
N ARG A 522 8.28 19.98 -0.79
CA ARG A 522 8.26 21.37 -0.33
C ARG A 522 9.52 22.11 -0.82
N PRO A 523 9.44 23.40 -1.20
CA PRO A 523 10.54 24.17 -1.79
C PRO A 523 11.77 24.36 -0.89
#